data_AF-A0A849Z3B6-F1
#
_entry.id   AF-A0A849Z3B6-F1
#
_cell.length_a   1.000
_cell.length_b   1.000
_cell.length_c   1.000
_cell.angle_alpha   90.00
_cell.angle_beta   90.00
_cell.angle_gamma   90.00
#
_symmetry.space_group_name_H-M   'P 1'
#
loop_
_entity.id
_entity.type
_entity.pdbx_description
1 polymer ?
#
loop_
_entity_poly.entity_id
_entity_poly.type
_entity_poly.pdbx_seq_one_letter_code
_entity_poly.pdbx_strand_id
1 'polypeptide(L)' 'MHRGEPILIAWFGHEDGEAVRALTRFEVEGDRVKKFTTYLHQPEVIAEICTEMGLPFRTNGYSHVW' A
#
# COMPACT_ATOMS: atom_id res chain seq x y z
N MET A 1 5.95 9.60 2.29
CA MET A 1 6.57 8.97 3.48
C MET A 1 5.47 8.65 4.48
N HIS A 2 5.54 7.52 5.16
CA HIS A 2 4.61 7.15 6.23
C HIS A 2 5.42 6.68 7.43
N ARG A 3 5.22 7.31 8.60
CA ARG A 3 5.99 7.06 9.84
C ARG A 3 7.52 7.01 9.65
N GLY A 4 8.06 7.87 8.79
CA GLY A 4 9.50 7.95 8.51
C GLY A 4 10.01 6.96 7.45
N GLU A 5 9.17 6.04 6.96
CA GLU A 5 9.55 5.05 5.94
C GLU A 5 9.07 5.46 4.52
N PRO A 6 9.84 5.14 3.46
CA PRO A 6 9.37 5.27 2.09
C PRO A 6 8.23 4.30 1.82
N ILE A 7 7.14 4.84 1.26
CA ILE A 7 5.98 4.07 0.85
C ILE A 7 5.56 4.49 -0.56
N LEU A 8 5.30 3.51 -1.40
CA LEU A 8 4.67 3.69 -2.70
C LEU A 8 3.19 3.34 -2.57
N ILE A 9 2.35 4.21 -3.13
CA ILE A 9 0.90 4.08 -3.14
C ILE A 9 0.47 3.77 -4.57
N ALA A 10 -0.20 2.64 -4.78
CA ALA A 10 -0.68 2.24 -6.09
C ALA A 10 -2.17 2.58 -6.24
N TRP A 11 -2.45 3.55 -7.12
CA TRP A 11 -3.79 4.01 -7.49
C TRP A 11 -4.35 3.21 -8.65
N PHE A 12 -5.63 2.90 -8.59
CA PHE A 12 -6.35 2.18 -9.62
C PHE A 12 -7.64 2.94 -9.95
N GLY A 13 -7.96 2.99 -11.24
CA GLY A 13 -9.25 3.50 -11.69
C GLY A 13 -10.36 2.50 -11.41
N HIS A 14 -11.48 2.99 -10.89
CA HIS A 14 -12.73 2.25 -10.74
C HIS A 14 -13.89 3.04 -11.37
N GLU A 15 -15.03 2.37 -11.57
CA GLU A 15 -16.23 2.99 -12.17
C GLU A 15 -16.74 4.21 -11.39
N ASP A 16 -16.50 4.24 -10.08
CA ASP A 16 -16.90 5.32 -9.17
C ASP A 16 -15.74 6.25 -8.75
N GLY A 17 -14.57 6.13 -9.40
CA GLY A 17 -13.41 7.00 -9.16
C GLY A 17 -12.12 6.24 -8.87
N GLU A 18 -11.04 6.98 -8.63
CA GLU A 18 -9.74 6.40 -8.30
C GLU A 18 -9.63 6.09 -6.82
N ALA A 19 -9.07 4.92 -6.49
CA ALA A 19 -8.80 4.53 -5.11
C ALA A 19 -7.47 3.77 -5.01
N VAL A 20 -6.87 3.82 -3.83
CA VAL A 20 -5.68 3.02 -3.51
C VAL A 20 -6.06 1.55 -3.41
N ARG A 21 -5.26 0.69 -4.03
CA ARG A 21 -5.52 -0.75 -4.13
C ARG A 21 -4.36 -1.62 -3.63
N ALA A 22 -3.16 -1.04 -3.58
CA ALA A 22 -1.97 -1.69 -3.05
C ALA A 22 -1.01 -0.65 -2.46
N LEU A 23 -0.17 -1.12 -1.54
CA LEU A 23 0.89 -0.32 -0.92
C LEU A 23 2.20 -1.10 -0.99
N THR A 24 3.33 -0.42 -1.18
CA THR A 24 4.65 -1.04 -1.09
C THR A 24 5.53 -0.25 -0.13
N ARG A 25 6.02 -0.90 0.93
CA ARG A 25 7.04 -0.35 1.84
C ARG A 25 8.43 -0.75 1.38
N PHE A 26 9.39 0.14 1.56
CA PHE A 26 10.79 -0.09 1.20
C PHE A 26 11.69 0.02 2.43
N GLU A 27 12.57 -0.96 2.60
CA GLU A 27 13.75 -0.86 3.45
C GLU A 27 14.92 -0.44 2.56
N VAL A 28 15.58 0.65 2.93
CA VAL A 28 16.71 1.21 2.18
C VAL A 28 17.99 1.08 2.99
N GLU A 29 19.10 0.80 2.31
CA GLU A 29 20.46 0.82 2.86
C GLU A 29 21.31 1.77 2.01
N GLY A 30 21.62 2.94 2.56
CA GLY A 30 22.24 4.02 1.80
C GLY A 30 21.34 4.50 0.64
N ASP A 31 21.84 4.40 -0.58
CA ASP A 31 21.17 4.76 -1.82
C ASP A 31 20.47 3.57 -2.51
N ARG A 32 20.45 2.39 -1.88
CA ARG A 32 19.90 1.15 -2.46
C ARG A 32 18.67 0.67 -1.71
N VAL A 33 17.74 0.08 -2.47
CA VAL A 33 16.64 -0.70 -1.89
C VAL A 33 17.20 -2.05 -1.46
N LYS A 34 17.07 -2.36 -0.16
CA LYS A 34 17.46 -3.63 0.42
C LYS A 34 16.33 -4.65 0.41
N LYS A 35 15.10 -4.19 0.66
CA LYS A 35 13.89 -5.02 0.65
C LYS A 35 12.70 -4.16 0.30
N PHE A 36 11.70 -4.75 -0.35
CA PHE A 36 10.38 -4.17 -0.44
C PHE A 36 9.32 -5.19 -0.03
N THR A 37 8.22 -4.71 0.53
CA THR A 37 7.05 -5.53 0.89
C THR A 37 5.82 -4.89 0.29
N THR A 38 5.12 -5.63 -0.56
CA THR A 38 3.86 -5.18 -1.17
C THR A 38 2.67 -5.79 -0.43
N TYR A 39 1.72 -4.94 -0.09
CA TYR A 39 0.46 -5.28 0.55
C TYR A 39 -0.64 -5.18 -0.50
N LEU A 40 -1.09 -6.34 -0.99
CA LEU A 40 -2.17 -6.44 -1.97
C LEU A 40 -3.43 -7.07 -1.37
N HIS A 41 -3.26 -8.05 -0.49
CA HIS A 41 -4.33 -8.84 0.13
C HIS A 41 -4.29 -8.80 1.67
N GLN A 42 -3.71 -7.73 2.21
CA GLN A 42 -3.73 -7.41 3.64
C GLN A 42 -4.68 -6.22 3.87
N PRO A 43 -6.00 -6.45 3.91
CA PRO A 43 -7.00 -5.38 3.92
C PRO A 43 -6.82 -4.42 5.11
N GLU A 44 -6.41 -4.93 6.27
CA GLU A 44 -6.21 -4.14 7.48
C GLU A 44 -5.05 -3.17 7.34
N VAL A 45 -3.93 -3.62 6.78
CA VAL A 45 -2.75 -2.78 6.55
C VAL A 45 -3.07 -1.66 5.55
N ILE A 46 -3.81 -1.99 4.49
CA ILE A 46 -4.25 -1.00 3.50
C ILE A 46 -5.18 0.02 4.16
N ALA A 47 -6.16 -0.45 4.94
CA ALA A 47 -7.13 0.41 5.60
C ALA A 47 -6.50 1.34 6.63
N GLU A 48 -5.62 0.83 7.49
CA GLU A 48 -4.90 1.62 8.51
C GLU A 48 -4.12 2.76 7.84
N ILE A 49 -3.24 2.41 6.91
CA ILE A 49 -2.34 3.38 6.29
C ILE A 49 -3.12 4.41 5.47
N CYS A 50 -4.09 3.99 4.67
CA CYS A 50 -4.86 4.93 3.84
C CYS A 50 -5.72 5.85 4.71
N THR A 51 -6.28 5.36 5.83
CA THR A 51 -7.02 6.19 6.78
C THR A 51 -6.11 7.23 7.42
N GLU A 52 -4.92 6.85 7.89
CA GLU A 52 -3.94 7.78 8.46
C GLU A 52 -3.49 8.84 7.45
N MET A 53 -3.44 8.49 6.17
CA MET A 53 -3.03 9.40 5.10
C MET A 53 -4.20 10.19 4.48
N GLY A 54 -5.44 9.95 4.91
CA GLY A 54 -6.63 10.58 4.34
C GLY A 54 -6.92 10.19 2.88
N LEU A 55 -6.56 8.98 2.48
CA LEU A 55 -6.67 8.48 1.10
C LEU A 55 -7.86 7.52 0.94
N PRO A 56 -8.62 7.61 -0.17
CA PRO A 56 -9.63 6.61 -0.50
C PRO A 56 -8.96 5.29 -0.86
N PHE A 57 -9.53 4.16 -0.43
CA PHE A 57 -8.97 2.84 -0.69
C PHE A 57 -10.04 1.77 -0.95
N ARG A 58 -9.64 0.73 -1.68
CA ARG A 58 -10.42 -0.48 -1.95
C ARG A 58 -9.55 -1.71 -1.77
N THR A 59 -9.86 -2.54 -0.79
CA THR A 59 -9.06 -3.74 -0.50
C THR A 59 -9.39 -4.87 -1.49
N ASN A 60 -8.42 -5.73 -1.80
CA ASN A 60 -8.65 -6.91 -2.64
C ASN A 60 -9.23 -8.11 -1.86
N GLY A 61 -9.65 -7.88 -0.60
CA GLY A 61 -9.94 -8.96 0.33
C GLY A 61 -8.70 -9.83 0.63
N TYR A 62 -8.94 -10.96 1.30
CA TYR A 62 -7.90 -11.94 1.59
C TYR A 62 -7.68 -12.86 0.39
N SER A 63 -6.43 -13.29 0.20
CA SER A 63 -6.04 -14.27 -0.80
C SER A 63 -5.21 -15.36 -0.14
N HIS A 64 -5.43 -16.61 -0.55
CA HIS A 64 -4.66 -17.77 -0.13
C HIS A 64 -3.59 -18.16 -1.15
N VAL A 65 -3.30 -17.29 -2.13
CA VAL A 65 -2.29 -17.58 -3.15
C VAL A 65 -0.92 -17.40 -2.50
N TRP A 66 -0.26 -18.54 -2.27
CA TRP A 66 1.12 -18.65 -1.76
C TRP A 66 2.13 -18.17 -2.79
#